data_AF-A0A7S0FL88-F1
#
_entry.id   AF-A0A7S0FL88-F1
#
_cell.length_a   1.000
_cell.length_b   1.000
_cell.length_c   1.000
_cell.angle_alpha   90.00
_cell.angle_beta   90.00
_cell.angle_gamma   90.00
#
_symmetry.space_group_name_H-M   'P 1'
#
loop_
_entity.id
_entity.type
_entity.pdbx_description
1 polymer ?
#
loop_
_entity_poly.entity_id
_entity_poly.type
_entity_poly.pdbx_seq_one_letter_code
_entity_poly.pdbx_strand_id
1 'polypeptide(L)'
;HFGSSDFGQSILIEASLVRSAMVKSTSLTKSELIDVLHSSKTSKERNRAVKLLKQFDPIPRYELDDEGVKSKMQVKKYDYLQSFVCWRTDKVVVSHYKVLWNTSKGLKIISHGSYSQLVEREEVAKMRLANQKAGLIPKGFGLGLTGV
;
A
#
# COMPACT_ATOMS: atom_id res chain seq x y z
N HIS A 1 -42.02 -38.50 -51.34
CA HIS A 1 -42.30 -37.15 -50.82
C HIS A 1 -40.97 -36.56 -50.37
N PHE A 2 -40.52 -35.53 -51.07
CA PHE A 2 -39.37 -34.68 -50.74
C PHE A 2 -39.69 -33.79 -49.54
N GLY A 3 -38.66 -33.38 -48.78
CA GLY A 3 -38.78 -32.38 -47.73
C GLY A 3 -37.48 -32.19 -46.96
N SER A 4 -36.60 -31.34 -47.49
CA SER A 4 -35.29 -30.91 -46.98
C SER A 4 -35.41 -29.94 -45.80
N SER A 5 -34.43 -29.95 -44.89
CA SER A 5 -33.75 -28.79 -44.25
C SER A 5 -33.17 -29.19 -42.88
N ASP A 6 -32.09 -28.65 -42.35
CA ASP A 6 -30.80 -28.16 -42.83
C ASP A 6 -30.01 -27.82 -41.53
N PHE A 7 -28.68 -27.83 -41.62
CA PHE A 7 -27.71 -27.23 -40.67
C PHE A 7 -27.56 -27.71 -39.21
N GLY A 8 -26.30 -28.05 -38.87
CA GLY A 8 -25.66 -27.37 -37.74
C GLY A 8 -24.90 -28.22 -36.71
N GLN A 9 -23.69 -28.66 -37.08
CA GLN A 9 -22.47 -28.64 -36.27
C GLN A 9 -22.51 -28.90 -34.74
N SER A 10 -21.86 -30.02 -34.37
CA SER A 10 -20.86 -30.14 -33.31
C SER A 10 -20.31 -28.83 -32.76
N ILE A 11 -20.10 -28.74 -31.43
CA ILE A 11 -18.84 -28.28 -30.83
C ILE A 11 -18.92 -28.49 -29.30
N LEU A 12 -18.01 -29.34 -28.81
CA LEU A 12 -17.51 -29.36 -27.45
C LEU A 12 -16.76 -28.04 -27.20
N ILE A 13 -17.17 -27.24 -26.20
CA ILE A 13 -16.32 -26.17 -25.64
C ILE A 13 -16.14 -26.50 -24.17
N GLU A 14 -15.13 -27.29 -23.85
CA GLU A 14 -13.80 -26.83 -23.42
C GLU A 14 -13.83 -26.12 -22.06
N ALA A 15 -13.40 -26.89 -21.06
CA ALA A 15 -12.83 -26.39 -19.84
C ALA A 15 -11.75 -25.35 -20.18
N SER A 16 -12.06 -24.07 -19.93
CA SER A 16 -11.12 -22.95 -19.98
C SER A 16 -10.06 -23.13 -18.90
N LEU A 17 -9.06 -23.89 -19.32
CA LEU A 17 -7.67 -23.88 -18.94
C LEU A 17 -7.14 -22.44 -18.78
N VAL A 18 -7.32 -21.81 -17.62
CA VAL A 18 -6.44 -20.68 -17.22
C VAL A 18 -5.12 -21.29 -16.73
N ARG A 19 -4.45 -22.03 -17.62
CA ARG A 19 -3.01 -22.30 -17.51
C ARG A 19 -2.30 -21.14 -18.18
N SER A 20 -1.50 -20.45 -17.40
CA SER A 20 -0.22 -19.90 -17.83
C SER A 20 -0.21 -19.19 -19.18
N ALA A 21 -0.85 -18.03 -19.28
CA ALA A 21 -0.33 -16.98 -20.13
C ALA A 21 0.90 -16.35 -19.45
N MET A 22 1.98 -17.11 -19.33
CA MET A 22 3.31 -16.56 -19.11
C MET A 22 3.79 -16.04 -20.47
N VAL A 23 3.39 -14.81 -20.83
CA VAL A 23 3.98 -14.08 -21.96
C VAL A 23 4.90 -12.99 -21.41
N LYS A 24 6.13 -13.03 -21.92
CA LYS A 24 7.30 -12.26 -21.52
C LYS A 24 7.22 -10.83 -22.07
N SER A 25 6.99 -9.87 -21.18
CA SER A 25 7.35 -8.47 -21.42
C SER A 25 7.83 -7.84 -20.11
N THR A 26 9.04 -7.32 -20.12
CA THR A 26 9.71 -6.54 -19.08
C THR A 26 9.11 -5.15 -18.91
N SER A 27 7.79 -5.01 -18.80
CA SER A 27 7.15 -3.70 -18.69
C SER A 27 5.81 -3.71 -17.94
N LEU A 28 5.68 -4.50 -16.87
CA LEU A 28 4.56 -4.28 -15.95
C LEU A 28 4.76 -2.93 -15.25
N THR A 29 3.74 -2.08 -15.33
CA THR A 29 3.68 -0.81 -14.60
C THR A 29 3.60 -1.06 -13.10
N LYS A 30 3.93 -0.03 -12.31
CA LYS A 30 3.86 -0.11 -10.84
C LYS A 30 2.46 -0.51 -10.35
N SER A 31 1.40 -0.01 -10.99
CA SER A 31 0.01 -0.35 -10.68
C SER A 31 -0.29 -1.83 -10.94
N GLU A 32 0.10 -2.37 -12.11
CA GLU A 32 -0.14 -3.78 -12.43
C GLU A 32 0.62 -4.70 -11.46
N LEU A 33 1.82 -4.32 -11.04
CA LEU A 33 2.58 -5.07 -10.04
C LEU A 33 1.93 -5.04 -8.66
N ILE A 34 1.27 -3.93 -8.28
CA ILE A 34 0.47 -3.83 -7.05
C ILE A 34 -0.75 -4.75 -7.15
N ASP A 35 -1.40 -4.80 -8.31
CA ASP A 35 -2.56 -5.68 -8.52
C ASP A 35 -2.15 -7.15 -8.44
N VAL A 36 -1.00 -7.53 -9.02
CA VAL A 36 -0.42 -8.88 -8.86
C VAL A 36 -0.10 -9.17 -7.39
N LEU A 37 0.43 -8.19 -6.65
CA LEU A 37 0.75 -8.35 -5.23
C LEU A 37 -0.49 -8.71 -4.40
N HIS A 38 -1.62 -8.08 -4.69
CA HIS A 38 -2.87 -8.27 -3.95
C HIS A 38 -3.71 -9.46 -4.43
N SER A 39 -3.68 -9.78 -5.72
CA SER A 39 -4.51 -10.84 -6.33
C SER A 39 -3.84 -12.21 -6.39
N SER A 40 -2.51 -12.27 -6.34
CA SER A 40 -1.81 -13.53 -6.53
C SER A 40 -2.01 -14.51 -5.37
N LYS A 41 -2.44 -15.72 -5.74
CA LYS A 41 -2.61 -16.87 -4.83
C LYS A 41 -1.29 -17.59 -4.53
N THR A 42 -0.26 -17.37 -5.35
CA THR A 42 1.02 -18.10 -5.22
C THR A 42 2.11 -17.23 -4.61
N SER A 43 2.87 -17.80 -3.66
CA SER A 43 3.99 -17.08 -3.04
C SER A 43 5.09 -16.73 -4.04
N LYS A 44 5.26 -17.52 -5.11
CA LYS A 44 6.26 -17.28 -6.16
C LYS A 44 5.99 -15.97 -6.91
N GLU A 45 4.75 -15.74 -7.31
CA GLU A 45 4.34 -14.53 -8.03
C GLU A 45 4.36 -13.30 -7.13
N ARG A 46 3.84 -13.39 -5.89
CA ARG A 46 3.98 -12.28 -4.92
C ARG A 46 5.43 -11.89 -4.71
N ASN A 47 6.33 -12.85 -4.52
CA ASN A 47 7.75 -12.57 -4.33
C ASN A 47 8.40 -11.93 -5.56
N ARG A 48 7.97 -12.32 -6.77
CA ARG A 48 8.40 -11.66 -8.01
C ARG A 48 7.90 -10.22 -8.08
N ALA A 49 6.63 -9.97 -7.78
CA ALA A 49 6.04 -8.64 -7.74
C ALA A 49 6.76 -7.74 -6.72
N VAL A 50 7.05 -8.25 -5.52
CA VAL A 50 7.85 -7.53 -4.50
C VAL A 50 9.22 -7.15 -5.04
N LYS A 51 9.94 -8.07 -5.72
CA LYS A 51 11.26 -7.78 -6.29
C LYS A 51 11.19 -6.69 -7.35
N LEU A 52 10.20 -6.74 -8.25
CA LEU A 52 10.02 -5.74 -9.29
C LEU A 52 9.61 -4.38 -8.71
N LEU A 53 8.69 -4.36 -7.74
CA LEU A 53 8.25 -3.13 -7.06
C LEU A 53 9.38 -2.41 -6.33
N LYS A 54 10.41 -3.12 -5.85
CA LYS A 54 11.60 -2.51 -5.24
C LYS A 54 12.49 -1.75 -6.23
N GLN A 55 12.34 -1.99 -7.54
CA GLN A 55 13.10 -1.30 -8.59
C GLN A 55 12.49 0.05 -8.96
N PHE A 56 11.23 0.30 -8.58
CA PHE A 56 10.59 1.58 -8.81
C PHE A 56 11.00 2.58 -7.74
N ASP A 57 11.28 3.81 -8.17
CA ASP A 57 11.53 4.90 -7.24
C ASP A 57 10.29 5.16 -6.38
N PRO A 58 10.46 5.26 -5.05
CA PRO A 58 9.37 5.59 -4.14
C PRO A 58 9.02 7.07 -4.26
N ILE A 59 7.73 7.38 -4.40
CA ILE A 59 7.21 8.75 -4.35
C ILE A 59 6.54 8.95 -2.99
N PRO A 60 7.26 9.45 -1.96
CA PRO A 60 6.69 9.64 -0.64
C PRO A 60 5.59 10.72 -0.66
N ARG A 61 4.58 10.51 0.18
CA ARG A 61 3.36 11.31 0.32
C ARG A 61 3.24 11.81 1.74
N TYR A 62 3.58 13.08 1.95
CA TYR A 62 3.51 13.74 3.26
C TYR A 62 2.30 14.64 3.42
N GLU A 63 1.45 14.74 2.38
CA GLU A 63 0.35 15.70 2.36
C GLU A 63 -0.75 15.45 3.40
N LEU A 64 -0.76 14.27 4.03
CA LEU A 64 -1.70 13.93 5.10
C LEU A 64 -1.01 13.77 6.46
N ASP A 65 0.29 14.05 6.58
CA ASP A 65 1.03 13.81 7.84
C ASP A 65 0.42 14.59 9.04
N ASP A 66 -0.24 15.72 8.79
CA ASP A 66 -0.91 16.51 9.84
C ASP A 66 -2.17 15.80 10.39
N GLU A 67 -2.75 14.86 9.63
CA GLU A 67 -3.82 13.98 10.12
C GLU A 67 -3.27 12.75 10.86
N GLY A 68 -1.94 12.64 11.00
CA GLY A 68 -1.21 11.49 11.48
C GLY A 68 -1.28 11.29 13.00
N VAL A 69 -2.49 11.11 13.54
CA VAL A 69 -2.72 10.91 14.97
C VAL A 69 -2.98 9.45 15.32
N LYS A 70 -2.48 9.02 16.49
CA LYS A 70 -2.60 7.64 16.98
C LYS A 70 -4.05 7.13 17.02
N SER A 71 -5.00 8.00 17.37
CA SER A 71 -6.43 7.65 17.46
C SER A 71 -7.09 7.32 16.11
N LYS A 72 -6.51 7.78 14.99
CA LYS A 72 -6.99 7.49 13.63
C LYS A 72 -6.29 6.30 12.99
N MET A 73 -5.40 5.63 13.72
CA MET A 73 -4.58 4.53 13.20
C MET A 73 -4.83 3.24 13.99
N GLN A 74 -4.95 2.13 13.27
CA GLN A 74 -5.08 0.80 13.83
C GLN A 74 -3.94 -0.09 13.34
N VAL A 75 -3.09 -0.52 14.27
CA VAL A 75 -2.05 -1.52 14.00
C VAL A 75 -2.70 -2.91 13.99
N LYS A 76 -2.63 -3.60 12.86
CA LYS A 76 -3.06 -5.00 12.71
C LYS A 76 -1.83 -5.90 12.64
N LYS A 77 -1.77 -6.88 13.54
CA LYS A 77 -0.78 -7.95 13.54
C LYS A 77 -1.36 -9.17 12.82
N TYR A 78 -0.54 -9.81 12.01
CA TYR A 78 -0.87 -11.02 11.25
C TYR A 78 0.11 -12.13 11.62
N ASP A 79 -0.39 -13.36 11.66
CA ASP A 79 0.44 -14.55 11.97
C ASP A 79 1.42 -14.90 10.84
N TYR A 80 1.20 -14.34 9.65
CA TYR A 80 2.02 -14.54 8.46
C TYR A 80 2.44 -13.21 7.84
N LEU A 81 3.54 -13.24 7.07
CA LEU A 81 4.07 -12.06 6.40
C LEU A 81 3.07 -11.55 5.34
N GLN A 82 2.61 -10.32 5.56
CA GLN A 82 1.83 -9.57 4.59
C GLN A 82 2.78 -8.81 3.67
N SER A 83 2.49 -8.83 2.37
CA SER A 83 3.15 -7.95 1.41
C SER A 83 2.16 -6.88 0.97
N PHE A 84 2.54 -5.61 1.06
CA PHE A 84 1.71 -4.48 0.68
C PHE A 84 2.58 -3.28 0.30
N VAL A 85 2.01 -2.29 -0.40
CA VAL A 85 2.69 -1.01 -0.62
C VAL A 85 2.26 -0.01 0.46
N CYS A 86 3.23 0.59 1.13
CA CYS A 86 2.99 1.65 2.10
C CYS A 86 2.55 2.92 1.37
N TRP A 87 1.37 3.44 1.68
CA TRP A 87 0.85 4.63 1.01
C TRP A 87 1.71 5.88 1.22
N ARG A 88 2.26 6.06 2.43
CA ARG A 88 3.07 7.24 2.82
C ARG A 88 4.46 7.25 2.19
N THR A 89 5.11 6.10 2.09
CA THR A 89 6.49 6.02 1.57
C THR A 89 6.56 5.45 0.16
N ASP A 90 5.45 4.93 -0.35
CA ASP A 90 5.33 4.30 -1.67
C ASP A 90 6.33 3.15 -1.92
N LYS A 91 6.81 2.56 -0.81
CA LYS A 91 7.70 1.41 -0.77
C LYS A 91 6.89 0.14 -0.57
N VAL A 92 7.29 -0.94 -1.23
CA VAL A 92 6.78 -2.28 -0.93
C VAL A 92 7.35 -2.74 0.41
N VAL A 93 6.45 -3.23 1.27
CA VAL A 93 6.75 -3.68 2.63
C VAL A 93 6.29 -5.11 2.77
N VAL A 94 7.16 -5.93 3.38
CA VAL A 94 6.85 -7.30 3.78
C VAL A 94 6.97 -7.34 5.30
N SER A 95 5.86 -7.50 6.01
CA SER A 95 5.83 -7.42 7.47
C SER A 95 4.65 -8.19 8.06
N HIS A 96 4.78 -8.59 9.33
CA HIS A 96 3.66 -9.09 10.15
C HIS A 96 2.71 -7.98 10.60
N TYR A 97 3.11 -6.72 10.45
CA TYR A 97 2.35 -5.56 10.90
C TYR A 97 1.90 -4.73 9.70
N LYS A 98 0.61 -4.38 9.70
CA LYS A 98 0.00 -3.46 8.75
C LYS A 98 -0.76 -2.42 9.54
N VAL A 99 -0.60 -1.15 9.21
CA VAL A 99 -1.33 -0.09 9.90
C VAL A 99 -2.40 0.46 8.97
N LEU A 100 -3.65 0.42 9.42
CA LEU A 100 -4.78 1.03 8.75
C LEU A 100 -4.95 2.45 9.30
N TRP A 101 -4.87 3.45 8.44
CA TRP A 101 -4.96 4.86 8.79
C TRP A 101 -6.18 5.48 8.13
N ASN A 102 -7.12 5.96 8.95
CA ASN A 102 -8.31 6.63 8.47
C ASN A 102 -8.01 8.12 8.24
N THR A 103 -8.10 8.58 6.98
CA THR A 103 -7.82 9.97 6.60
C THR A 103 -8.99 10.59 5.86
N SER A 104 -8.94 11.90 5.65
CA SER A 104 -9.89 12.63 4.79
C SER A 104 -10.00 12.05 3.37
N LYS A 105 -8.93 11.44 2.85
CA LYS A 105 -8.88 10.78 1.52
C LYS A 105 -9.22 9.29 1.58
N GLY A 106 -9.85 8.83 2.66
CA GLY A 106 -10.25 7.44 2.89
C GLY A 106 -9.17 6.59 3.55
N LEU A 107 -9.44 5.29 3.65
CA LEU A 107 -8.55 4.36 4.35
C LEU A 107 -7.21 4.18 3.62
N LYS A 108 -6.10 4.50 4.30
CA LYS A 108 -4.74 4.28 3.81
C LYS A 108 -4.05 3.17 4.57
N ILE A 109 -3.17 2.46 3.88
CA ILE A 109 -2.34 1.40 4.46
C ILE A 109 -0.93 1.94 4.59
N ILE A 110 -0.37 1.92 5.78
CA ILE A 110 1.01 2.33 6.02
C ILE A 110 1.81 1.26 6.74
N SER A 111 3.12 1.38 6.65
CA SER A 111 4.07 0.53 7.37
C SER A 111 4.11 0.88 8.86
N HIS A 112 4.52 -0.07 9.71
CA HIS A 112 4.75 0.20 11.13
C HIS A 112 5.78 1.32 11.35
N GLY A 113 6.85 1.39 10.55
CA GLY A 113 7.84 2.47 10.67
C GLY A 113 7.25 3.85 10.34
N SER A 114 6.36 3.93 9.36
CA SER A 114 5.62 5.16 9.07
C SER A 114 4.67 5.55 10.20
N TYR A 115 4.01 4.57 10.82
CA TYR A 115 3.18 4.78 12.00
C TYR A 115 3.98 5.34 13.18
N SER A 116 5.12 4.72 13.52
CA SER A 116 5.99 5.18 14.61
C SER A 116 6.41 6.64 14.44
N GLN A 117 6.85 7.02 13.24
CA GLN A 117 7.25 8.40 12.94
C GLN A 117 6.10 9.41 13.11
N LEU A 118 4.88 9.05 12.71
CA LEU A 118 3.72 9.95 12.83
C LEU A 118 3.31 10.11 14.30
N VAL A 119 3.29 9.02 15.06
CA VAL A 119 2.96 9.05 16.50
C VAL A 119 4.03 9.81 17.29
N GLU A 120 5.31 9.59 17.02
CA GLU A 120 6.40 10.34 17.65
C GLU A 120 6.30 11.85 17.34
N ARG A 121 5.96 12.21 16.10
CA ARG A 121 5.72 13.61 15.71
C ARG A 121 4.55 14.22 16.50
N GLU A 122 3.46 13.47 16.68
CA GLU A 122 2.31 13.88 17.51
C GLU A 122 2.73 14.12 18.98
N GLU A 123 3.49 13.19 19.55
CA GLU A 123 3.97 13.27 20.94
C GLU A 123 4.92 14.45 21.16
N VAL A 124 5.86 14.67 20.25
CA VAL A 124 6.77 15.82 20.28
C VAL A 124 6.00 17.14 20.16
N ALA A 125 4.98 17.20 19.30
CA ALA A 125 4.15 18.40 19.18
C ALA A 125 3.40 18.71 20.49
N LYS A 126 2.84 17.68 21.16
CA LYS A 126 2.18 17.83 22.47
C LYS A 126 3.15 18.30 23.55
N MET A 127 4.35 17.69 23.63
CA MET A 127 5.37 18.09 24.60
C MET A 127 5.85 19.53 24.39
N ARG A 128 6.07 19.94 23.13
CA ARG A 128 6.45 21.32 22.80
C ARG A 128 5.38 22.32 23.26
N LEU A 129 4.10 22.03 23.00
CA LEU A 129 3.01 22.88 23.43
C LEU A 129 2.92 22.96 24.97
N ALA A 130 3.11 21.84 25.67
CA ALA A 130 3.13 21.81 27.14
C ALA A 130 4.30 22.63 27.71
N ASN A 131 5.51 22.48 27.16
CA ASN A 131 6.69 23.20 27.60
C ASN A 131 6.61 24.72 27.30
N GLN A 132 6.00 25.11 26.17
CA GLN A 132 5.70 26.51 25.89
C GLN A 132 4.70 27.09 26.89
N LYS A 133 3.65 26.34 27.24
CA LYS A 133 2.68 26.75 28.27
C LYS A 133 3.33 26.86 29.66
N ALA A 134 4.30 26.01 29.96
CA ALA A 134 5.06 26.03 31.20
C ALA A 134 6.15 27.12 31.25
N GLY A 135 6.34 27.91 30.18
CA GLY A 135 7.36 28.96 30.10
C GLY A 135 8.80 28.44 29.94
N LEU A 136 8.99 27.13 29.74
CA LEU A 136 10.31 26.50 29.57
C LEU A 136 10.89 26.71 28.16
N ILE A 137 10.05 27.06 27.18
CA ILE A 137 10.46 27.36 25.80
C ILE A 137 9.92 28.76 25.43
N PRO A 138 10.78 29.73 25.07
CA PRO A 138 10.35 31.05 24.62
C PRO A 138 9.42 30.94 23.40
N LYS A 139 8.39 31.81 23.35
CA LYS A 139 7.52 31.93 22.17
C LYS A 139 8.38 32.31 20.95
N GLY A 140 8.34 31.49 19.90
CA GLY A 140 9.13 31.69 18.67
C GLY A 140 10.43 30.89 18.57
N PHE A 141 10.85 30.17 19.64
CA PHE A 141 12.02 29.30 19.58
C PHE A 141 11.68 27.99 18.82
N GLY A 142 12.31 27.77 17.66
CA GLY A 142 12.17 26.54 16.86
C GLY A 142 11.29 26.62 15.60
N LEU A 143 10.88 27.81 15.16
CA LEU A 143 10.09 28.05 13.92
C LEU A 143 10.93 28.02 12.62
N GLY A 144 12.07 27.32 12.61
CA GLY A 144 13.09 27.43 11.56
C GLY A 144 13.55 26.13 10.90
N LEU A 145 12.74 25.05 10.90
CA LEU A 145 13.09 23.79 10.21
C LEU A 145 11.94 23.22 9.37
N THR A 146 11.13 24.09 8.76
CA THR A 146 10.45 23.73 7.50
C THR A 146 11.42 24.05 6.37
N GLY A 147 12.23 23.06 5.98
CA GLY A 147 13.12 23.15 4.84
C GLY A 147 12.33 23.35 3.54
N VAL A 148 12.92 24.17 2.67
CA VAL A 148 12.73 24.21 1.21
C VAL A 148 12.90 22.84 0.58
#